data_AF-A0A3S0J8G9-F1
#
_entry.id   AF-A0A3S0J8G9-F1
#
_cell.length_a   1.000
_cell.length_b   1.000
_cell.length_c   1.000
_cell.angle_alpha   90.00
_cell.angle_beta   90.00
_cell.angle_gamma   90.00
#
_symmetry.space_group_name_H-M   'P 1'
#
loop_
_entity.id
_entity.type
_entity.pdbx_description
1 polymer ?
#
loop_
_entity_poly.entity_id
_entity_poly.type
_entity_poly.pdbx_seq_one_letter_code
_entity_poly.pdbx_strand_id
1 'polypeptide(L)'
;MKFGTPGTALACTVPLALATGCTLLAPPPPPAPPAAPPPVVSKDGLAPITEEQVERIREAIASKPPSPAVGKVVRSASPTIESFVRTEGCITARNGAVLNPFAAPGRLFDGSGFQGGPMSEMQYHDKTACVTVKRIQNWKMVSPKLLRFEVVYVGDDGEERAVKRHELVRQPKGGWLFTR
;
A
#
# COMPACT_ATOMS: atom_id res chain seq x y z
N MET A 1 -10.70 -55.07 15.31
CA MET A 1 -9.90 -56.22 15.79
C MET A 1 -9.30 -56.92 14.58
N LYS A 2 -7.95 -56.96 14.49
CA LYS A 2 -7.08 -58.06 14.01
C LYS A 2 -7.43 -58.69 12.64
N PHE A 3 -6.53 -58.89 11.68
CA PHE A 3 -5.19 -59.51 11.69
C PHE A 3 -4.46 -59.00 10.43
N GLY A 4 -3.13 -58.92 10.30
CA GLY A 4 -2.05 -59.74 10.83
C GLY A 4 -1.13 -60.09 9.64
N THR A 5 0.16 -59.79 9.79
CA THR A 5 1.27 -60.05 8.86
C THR A 5 1.41 -61.53 8.48
N PRO A 6 2.00 -61.84 7.30
CA PRO A 6 3.36 -62.41 7.28
C PRO A 6 4.21 -61.76 6.16
N GLY A 7 5.54 -61.66 6.15
CA GLY A 7 6.55 -62.39 6.91
C GLY A 7 7.14 -63.53 6.10
N THR A 8 7.86 -63.26 4.99
CA THR A 8 8.81 -64.24 4.42
C THR A 8 9.96 -63.57 3.67
N ALA A 9 11.18 -63.92 4.09
CA ALA A 9 12.45 -63.52 3.52
C ALA A 9 12.70 -64.13 2.14
N LEU A 10 13.56 -63.48 1.35
CA LEU A 10 14.46 -64.17 0.42
C LEU A 10 15.64 -63.27 0.08
N ALA A 11 16.79 -63.66 0.62
CA ALA A 11 18.09 -63.21 0.18
C ALA A 11 18.30 -63.67 -1.27
N CYS A 12 18.53 -62.73 -2.17
CA CYS A 12 19.08 -63.02 -3.50
C CYS A 12 20.18 -62.01 -3.81
N THR A 13 21.40 -62.50 -3.67
CA THR A 13 22.47 -62.37 -4.66
C THR A 13 22.74 -60.98 -5.24
N VAL A 14 23.83 -60.39 -4.77
CA VAL A 14 24.61 -59.34 -5.43
C VAL A 14 24.97 -59.77 -6.86
N PRO A 15 24.83 -58.87 -7.84
CA PRO A 15 25.99 -58.57 -8.66
C PRO A 15 26.33 -57.08 -8.57
N LEU A 16 27.60 -56.82 -8.25
CA LEU A 16 28.26 -55.54 -8.46
C LEU A 16 28.10 -55.17 -9.94
N ALA A 17 27.25 -54.20 -10.24
CA ALA A 17 27.29 -53.46 -11.48
C ALA A 17 27.82 -52.06 -11.17
N LEU A 18 29.05 -51.81 -11.62
CA LEU A 18 29.64 -50.48 -11.70
C LEU A 18 28.77 -49.62 -12.62
N ALA A 19 27.88 -48.83 -12.04
CA ALA A 19 27.18 -47.75 -12.73
C ALA A 19 27.85 -46.43 -12.33
N THR A 20 28.73 -46.00 -13.23
CA THR A 20 29.20 -44.63 -13.46
C THR A 20 28.23 -43.56 -12.95
N GLY A 21 28.75 -42.64 -12.13
CA GLY A 21 28.00 -41.54 -11.56
C GLY A 21 27.29 -40.68 -12.60
N CYS A 22 25.97 -40.61 -12.50
CA CYS A 22 25.18 -39.54 -13.10
C CYS A 22 25.29 -38.29 -12.23
N THR A 23 26.26 -37.44 -12.55
CA THR A 23 26.25 -36.04 -12.11
C THR A 23 25.07 -35.36 -12.80
N LEU A 24 23.98 -35.13 -12.06
CA LEU A 24 22.89 -34.26 -12.47
C LEU A 24 23.43 -32.83 -12.59
N LEU A 25 23.80 -32.42 -13.80
CA LEU A 25 24.08 -31.03 -14.15
C LEU A 25 22.76 -30.25 -14.05
N ALA A 26 22.54 -29.59 -12.91
CA ALA A 26 21.50 -28.57 -12.80
C ALA A 26 21.84 -27.41 -13.75
N PRO A 27 20.90 -26.92 -14.58
CA PRO A 27 21.13 -25.74 -15.40
C PRO A 27 21.40 -24.52 -14.49
N PRO A 28 22.29 -23.61 -14.89
CA PRO A 28 22.58 -22.42 -14.10
C PRO A 28 21.30 -21.59 -13.91
N PRO A 29 21.08 -20.99 -12.73
CA PRO A 29 19.94 -20.11 -12.51
C PRO A 29 19.96 -18.98 -13.55
N PRO A 30 18.79 -18.56 -14.07
CA PRO A 30 18.73 -17.45 -15.01
C PRO A 30 19.37 -16.21 -14.37
N PRO A 31 20.05 -15.37 -15.18
CA PRO A 31 20.65 -14.14 -14.68
C PRO A 31 19.57 -13.30 -13.99
N ALA A 32 19.87 -12.85 -12.77
CA ALA A 32 18.98 -11.97 -12.03
C ALA A 32 18.63 -10.75 -12.90
N PRO A 33 17.36 -10.32 -12.96
CA PRO A 33 17.00 -9.12 -13.69
C PRO A 33 17.82 -7.93 -13.16
N PRO A 34 18.22 -6.99 -14.03
CA PRO A 34 18.98 -5.82 -13.61
C PRO A 34 18.21 -5.09 -12.51
N ALA A 35 18.93 -4.70 -11.45
CA ALA A 35 18.36 -3.93 -10.35
C ALA A 35 17.64 -2.71 -10.91
N ALA A 36 16.38 -2.49 -10.51
CA ALA A 36 15.60 -1.35 -10.94
C ALA A 36 16.38 -0.05 -10.61
N PRO A 37 16.38 0.96 -11.49
CA PRO A 37 17.03 2.23 -11.21
C PRO A 37 16.45 2.85 -9.93
N PRO A 38 17.26 3.62 -9.18
CA PRO A 38 16.79 4.23 -7.93
C PRO A 38 15.58 5.14 -8.19
N PRO A 39 14.58 5.14 -7.29
CA PRO A 39 13.39 5.97 -7.43
C PRO A 39 13.79 7.45 -7.49
N VAL A 40 13.42 8.14 -8.57
CA VAL A 40 13.69 9.58 -8.73
C VAL A 40 12.62 10.34 -7.98
N VAL A 41 13.00 10.97 -6.85
CA VAL A 41 12.15 11.92 -6.13
C VAL A 41 11.90 13.15 -7.02
N SER A 42 10.65 13.56 -7.15
CA SER A 42 10.27 14.72 -7.95
C SER A 42 10.84 16.02 -7.36
N LYS A 43 10.89 17.08 -8.18
CA LYS A 43 11.28 18.43 -7.71
C LYS A 43 10.41 18.93 -6.57
N ASP A 44 9.17 18.45 -6.49
CA ASP A 44 8.22 18.82 -5.44
C ASP A 44 8.39 18.03 -4.15
N GLY A 45 9.34 17.07 -4.13
CA GLY A 45 9.63 16.24 -2.96
C GLY A 45 8.69 15.06 -2.80
N LEU A 46 8.22 14.48 -3.91
CA LEU A 46 7.39 13.28 -3.94
C LEU A 46 8.19 12.08 -4.44
N ALA A 47 8.10 10.96 -3.72
CA ALA A 47 8.51 9.66 -4.21
C ALA A 47 7.67 9.26 -5.44
N PRO A 48 8.24 8.47 -6.38
CA PRO A 48 7.47 7.90 -7.47
C PRO A 48 6.50 6.84 -6.94
N ILE A 49 5.23 6.95 -7.31
CA ILE A 49 4.20 5.95 -7.01
C ILE A 49 4.05 4.98 -8.18
N THR A 50 3.81 3.71 -7.88
CA THR A 50 3.54 2.68 -8.90
C THR A 50 2.05 2.55 -9.22
N GLU A 51 1.71 1.98 -10.37
CA GLU A 51 0.31 1.72 -10.73
C GLU A 51 -0.36 0.72 -9.79
N GLU A 52 0.38 -0.24 -9.25
CA GLU A 52 -0.14 -1.19 -8.25
C GLU A 52 -0.51 -0.48 -6.94
N GLN A 53 0.24 0.56 -6.55
CA GLN A 53 -0.10 1.37 -5.39
C GLN A 53 -1.34 2.23 -5.66
N VAL A 54 -1.47 2.79 -6.86
CA VAL A 54 -2.67 3.54 -7.27
C VAL A 54 -3.90 2.64 -7.27
N GLU A 55 -3.80 1.42 -7.81
CA GLU A 55 -4.93 0.50 -7.84
C GLU A 55 -5.34 0.07 -6.42
N ARG A 56 -4.39 -0.19 -5.53
CA ARG A 56 -4.68 -0.44 -4.10
C ARG A 56 -5.44 0.72 -3.45
N ILE A 57 -5.13 1.97 -3.79
CA ILE A 57 -5.87 3.13 -3.30
C ILE A 57 -7.32 3.09 -3.82
N ARG A 58 -7.52 2.82 -5.12
CA ARG A 58 -8.87 2.73 -5.72
C ARG A 58 -9.69 1.61 -5.10
N GLU A 59 -9.12 0.43 -4.92
CA GLU A 59 -9.75 -0.71 -4.25
C GLU A 59 -10.14 -0.36 -2.81
N ALA A 60 -9.25 0.31 -2.07
CA ALA A 60 -9.52 0.72 -0.68
C ALA A 60 -10.66 1.76 -0.60
N ILE A 61 -10.75 2.69 -1.56
CA ILE A 61 -11.86 3.64 -1.69
C ILE A 61 -13.17 2.92 -2.05
N ALA A 62 -13.11 1.93 -2.95
CA ALA A 62 -14.26 1.18 -3.43
C ALA A 62 -14.78 0.11 -2.44
N SER A 63 -14.11 -0.06 -1.29
CA SER A 63 -14.52 -0.96 -0.22
C SER A 63 -15.97 -0.72 0.23
N LYS A 64 -16.61 -1.78 0.74
CA LYS A 64 -18.03 -1.75 1.13
C LYS A 64 -18.30 -0.63 2.15
N PRO A 65 -19.12 0.38 1.81
CA PRO A 65 -19.39 1.48 2.73
C PRO A 65 -20.36 1.02 3.85
N PRO A 66 -20.35 1.71 5.01
CA PRO A 66 -21.25 1.38 6.13
C PRO A 66 -22.74 1.52 5.80
N SER A 67 -23.09 2.37 4.83
CA SER A 67 -24.47 2.54 4.36
C SER A 67 -24.50 3.06 2.92
N PRO A 68 -25.63 2.91 2.20
CA PRO A 68 -25.79 3.46 0.85
C PRO A 68 -25.59 4.98 0.79
N ALA A 69 -26.00 5.71 1.83
CA ALA A 69 -25.82 7.15 1.92
C ALA A 69 -24.34 7.55 2.00
N VAL A 70 -23.57 6.86 2.84
CA VAL A 70 -22.10 7.03 2.90
C VAL A 70 -21.48 6.68 1.56
N GLY A 71 -21.90 5.58 0.93
CA GLY A 71 -21.39 5.18 -0.39
C GLY A 71 -21.60 6.24 -1.49
N LYS A 72 -22.74 6.93 -1.49
CA LYS A 72 -23.00 8.04 -2.44
C LYS A 72 -22.03 9.21 -2.22
N VAL A 73 -21.80 9.57 -0.97
CA VAL A 73 -20.87 10.64 -0.60
C VAL A 73 -19.43 10.27 -0.96
N VAL A 74 -18.98 9.06 -0.59
CA VAL A 74 -17.64 8.55 -0.92
C VAL A 74 -17.41 8.56 -2.41
N ARG A 75 -18.32 7.98 -3.23
CA ARG A 75 -18.20 8.00 -4.69
C ARG A 75 -18.05 9.41 -5.27
N SER A 76 -18.76 10.39 -4.70
CA SER A 76 -18.66 11.77 -5.16
C SER A 76 -17.34 12.46 -4.77
N ALA A 77 -16.65 11.95 -3.74
CA ALA A 77 -15.38 12.44 -3.24
C ALA A 77 -14.17 11.63 -3.75
N SER A 78 -14.40 10.44 -4.33
CA SER A 78 -13.35 9.49 -4.71
C SER A 78 -12.20 10.09 -5.51
N PRO A 79 -12.42 10.91 -6.56
CA PRO A 79 -11.30 11.48 -7.32
C PRO A 79 -10.37 12.37 -6.49
N THR A 80 -10.96 13.15 -5.56
CA THR A 80 -10.20 13.99 -4.62
C THR A 80 -9.47 13.15 -3.59
N ILE A 81 -10.14 12.12 -3.04
CA ILE A 81 -9.54 11.21 -2.05
C ILE A 81 -8.34 10.48 -2.66
N GLU A 82 -8.49 9.90 -3.86
CA GLU A 82 -7.42 9.21 -4.57
C GLU A 82 -6.20 10.13 -4.77
N SER A 83 -6.43 11.32 -5.32
CA SER A 83 -5.35 12.28 -5.60
C SER A 83 -4.62 12.73 -4.32
N PHE A 84 -5.36 13.01 -3.25
CA PHE A 84 -4.79 13.41 -1.98
C PHE A 84 -3.99 12.27 -1.33
N VAL A 85 -4.58 11.08 -1.22
CA VAL A 85 -3.96 9.91 -0.56
C VAL A 85 -2.71 9.45 -1.31
N ARG A 86 -2.75 9.48 -2.65
CA ARG A 86 -1.57 9.26 -3.51
C ARG A 86 -0.47 10.26 -3.17
N THR A 87 -0.80 11.55 -3.09
CA THR A 87 0.19 12.60 -2.85
C THR A 87 0.74 12.50 -1.43
N GLU A 88 -0.12 12.36 -0.43
CA GLU A 88 0.24 12.28 0.99
C GLU A 88 1.15 11.10 1.29
N GLY A 89 0.84 9.92 0.73
CA GLY A 89 1.65 8.71 0.91
C GLY A 89 3.06 8.79 0.34
N CYS A 90 3.34 9.78 -0.52
CA CYS A 90 4.61 9.92 -1.24
C CYS A 90 5.45 11.12 -0.81
N ILE A 91 5.06 11.88 0.22
CA ILE A 91 5.81 13.07 0.66
C ILE A 91 7.12 12.64 1.34
N THR A 92 8.26 12.89 0.69
CA THR A 92 9.60 12.57 1.21
C THR A 92 10.32 13.79 1.78
N ALA A 93 10.10 14.97 1.20
CA ALA A 93 10.83 16.20 1.56
C ALA A 93 10.20 17.00 2.71
N ARG A 94 9.25 16.42 3.45
CA ARG A 94 8.46 17.15 4.47
C ARG A 94 7.82 18.43 3.90
N ASN A 95 7.47 18.41 2.62
CA ASN A 95 6.81 19.49 1.92
C ASN A 95 5.31 19.18 1.84
N GLY A 96 4.53 19.69 2.79
CA GLY A 96 3.08 19.52 2.81
C GLY A 96 2.36 20.42 1.80
N ALA A 97 3.03 21.46 1.27
CA ALA A 97 2.38 22.40 0.36
C ALA A 97 1.90 21.76 -0.95
N VAL A 98 2.45 20.60 -1.33
CA VAL A 98 1.95 19.76 -2.43
C VAL A 98 0.50 19.30 -2.24
N LEU A 99 -0.02 19.33 -1.00
CA LEU A 99 -1.41 19.00 -0.67
C LEU A 99 -2.35 20.21 -0.74
N ASN A 100 -1.83 21.44 -0.84
CA ASN A 100 -2.65 22.66 -0.87
C ASN A 100 -3.67 22.74 -2.01
N PRO A 101 -3.44 22.15 -3.21
CA PRO A 101 -4.49 22.08 -4.24
C PRO A 101 -5.76 21.35 -3.80
N PHE A 102 -5.68 20.50 -2.78
CA PHE A 102 -6.80 19.74 -2.22
C PHE A 102 -7.36 20.37 -0.94
N ALA A 103 -6.75 21.44 -0.43
CA ALA A 103 -7.14 22.05 0.84
C ALA A 103 -8.39 22.92 0.67
N ALA A 104 -9.29 22.85 1.65
CA ALA A 104 -10.46 23.72 1.72
C ALA A 104 -10.04 25.19 1.94
N PRO A 105 -10.85 26.18 1.54
CA PRO A 105 -10.54 27.58 1.78
C PRO A 105 -10.21 27.86 3.26
N GLY A 106 -9.12 28.61 3.49
CA GLY A 106 -8.62 28.89 4.84
C GLY A 106 -7.84 27.75 5.49
N ARG A 107 -7.54 26.68 4.74
CA ARG A 107 -6.65 25.58 5.17
C ARG A 107 -5.40 25.58 4.30
N LEU A 108 -4.26 25.36 4.94
CA LEU A 108 -2.97 25.20 4.30
C LEU A 108 -2.18 24.12 5.04
N PHE A 109 -1.36 23.42 4.27
CA PHE A 109 -0.36 22.48 4.75
C PHE A 109 1.01 23.15 4.63
N ASP A 110 1.85 22.96 5.66
CA ASP A 110 3.16 23.60 5.74
C ASP A 110 4.09 23.15 4.62
N GLY A 111 4.73 24.09 3.92
CA GLY A 111 5.69 23.78 2.86
C GLY A 111 7.06 23.35 3.37
N SER A 112 7.36 23.61 4.65
CA SER A 112 8.63 23.27 5.29
C SER A 112 8.38 22.55 6.61
N GLY A 113 8.95 21.36 6.77
CA GLY A 113 8.87 20.61 8.03
C GLY A 113 7.50 19.99 8.30
N PHE A 114 6.71 19.72 7.25
CA PHE A 114 5.43 19.03 7.37
C PHE A 114 5.59 17.68 8.07
N GLN A 115 4.88 17.53 9.20
CA GLN A 115 4.85 16.30 9.99
C GLN A 115 3.54 15.51 9.81
N GLY A 116 2.58 16.04 9.04
CA GLY A 116 1.25 15.45 8.92
C GLY A 116 1.21 14.15 8.11
N GLY A 117 2.17 13.92 7.21
CA GLY A 117 2.21 12.74 6.35
C GLY A 117 2.49 11.43 7.10
N PRO A 118 2.15 10.25 6.53
CA PRO A 118 2.34 8.95 7.17
C PRO A 118 3.80 8.57 7.39
N MET A 119 4.69 8.97 6.48
CA MET A 119 6.11 8.64 6.54
C MET A 119 6.84 9.24 7.76
N SER A 120 6.31 10.33 8.33
CA SER A 120 6.91 10.96 9.53
C SER A 120 6.79 10.11 10.80
N GLU A 121 5.86 9.16 10.82
CA GLU A 121 5.60 8.24 11.94
C GLU A 121 6.30 6.89 11.78
N MET A 122 7.01 6.68 10.66
CA MET A 122 7.71 5.43 10.35
C MET A 122 9.21 5.71 10.44
N GLN A 123 9.95 4.96 11.25
CA GLN A 123 11.38 5.14 11.45
C GLN A 123 12.22 4.41 10.40
N TYR A 124 11.81 3.20 10.00
CA TYR A 124 12.62 2.27 9.22
C TYR A 124 12.21 2.18 7.74
N HIS A 125 10.99 2.59 7.39
CA HIS A 125 10.54 2.67 6.00
C HIS A 125 11.46 3.55 5.14
N ASP A 126 11.73 3.11 3.91
CA ASP A 126 12.52 3.85 2.92
C ASP A 126 11.93 5.23 2.65
N LYS A 127 12.68 6.28 3.00
CA LYS A 127 12.25 7.68 2.85
C LYS A 127 12.28 8.17 1.40
N THR A 128 12.63 7.31 0.45
CA THR A 128 12.61 7.59 -0.98
C THR A 128 11.45 6.90 -1.71
N ALA A 129 10.72 6.01 -1.02
CA ALA A 129 9.57 5.28 -1.54
C ALA A 129 8.25 5.82 -0.97
N CYS A 130 7.13 5.59 -1.65
CA CYS A 130 5.82 5.88 -1.08
C CYS A 130 5.41 4.80 -0.07
N VAL A 131 4.75 5.20 1.01
CA VAL A 131 4.07 4.23 1.89
C VAL A 131 2.88 3.58 1.16
N THR A 132 2.53 2.37 1.55
CA THR A 132 1.41 1.64 0.95
C THR A 132 0.12 1.85 1.73
N VAL A 133 -0.98 2.13 1.04
CA VAL A 133 -2.32 2.14 1.64
C VAL A 133 -2.78 0.71 1.88
N LYS A 134 -2.95 0.33 3.15
CA LYS A 134 -3.47 -0.98 3.54
C LYS A 134 -4.99 -1.04 3.49
N ARG A 135 -5.66 0.04 3.91
CA ARG A 135 -7.13 0.18 3.87
C ARG A 135 -7.55 1.61 4.20
N ILE A 136 -8.77 1.95 3.77
CA ILE A 136 -9.50 3.13 4.23
C ILE A 136 -10.69 2.67 5.06
N GLN A 137 -10.82 3.20 6.26
CA GLN A 137 -11.73 2.71 7.28
C GLN A 137 -12.47 3.85 7.98
N ASN A 138 -13.40 3.49 8.87
CA ASN A 138 -14.11 4.43 9.75
C ASN A 138 -14.83 5.55 8.99
N TRP A 139 -15.40 5.22 7.81
CA TRP A 139 -16.20 6.13 7.02
C TRP A 139 -17.39 6.68 7.83
N LYS A 140 -17.44 8.00 7.97
CA LYS A 140 -18.50 8.69 8.72
C LYS A 140 -18.98 9.91 7.93
N MET A 141 -20.22 9.86 7.49
CA MET A 141 -20.95 11.02 7.00
C MET A 141 -21.43 11.83 8.19
N VAL A 142 -20.66 12.84 8.61
CA VAL A 142 -21.01 13.74 9.72
C VAL A 142 -22.20 14.62 9.34
N SER A 143 -22.22 15.05 8.08
CA SER A 143 -23.38 15.67 7.41
C SER A 143 -23.30 15.36 5.91
N PRO A 144 -24.33 15.66 5.11
CA PRO A 144 -24.25 15.51 3.65
C PRO A 144 -23.12 16.32 2.98
N LYS A 145 -22.54 17.30 3.68
CA LYS A 145 -21.43 18.13 3.20
C LYS A 145 -20.11 17.86 3.95
N LEU A 146 -20.07 16.92 4.88
CA LEU A 146 -18.91 16.67 5.74
C LEU A 146 -18.66 15.16 5.89
N LEU A 147 -17.55 14.70 5.33
CA LEU A 147 -17.11 13.31 5.35
C LEU A 147 -15.85 13.17 6.21
N ARG A 148 -15.80 12.14 7.06
CA ARG A 148 -14.61 11.75 7.83
C ARG A 148 -14.26 10.30 7.56
N PHE A 149 -12.97 9.98 7.57
CA PHE A 149 -12.45 8.61 7.47
C PHE A 149 -11.02 8.55 7.97
N GLU A 150 -10.47 7.34 8.02
CA GLU A 150 -9.08 7.09 8.35
C GLU A 150 -8.41 6.28 7.24
N VAL A 151 -7.18 6.65 6.90
CA VAL A 151 -6.32 5.86 6.01
C VAL A 151 -5.27 5.18 6.85
N VAL A 152 -5.14 3.87 6.67
CA VAL A 152 -4.09 3.07 7.29
C VAL A 152 -2.99 2.88 6.25
N TYR A 153 -1.83 3.46 6.54
CA TYR A 153 -0.61 3.31 5.76
C TYR A 153 0.31 2.29 6.42
N VAL A 154 1.08 1.58 5.60
CA VAL A 154 2.15 0.68 6.04
C VAL A 154 3.44 0.94 5.29
N GLY A 155 4.58 0.71 5.96
CA GLY A 155 5.89 0.70 5.33
C GLY A 155 6.07 -0.49 4.38
N ASP A 156 7.22 -0.57 3.71
CA ASP A 156 7.51 -1.58 2.68
C ASP A 156 7.51 -3.01 3.23
N ASP A 157 7.98 -3.16 4.47
CA ASP A 157 7.99 -4.43 5.22
C ASP A 157 6.63 -4.77 5.85
N GLY A 158 5.69 -3.83 5.87
CA GLY A 158 4.39 -3.97 6.51
C GLY A 158 4.41 -3.94 8.05
N GLU A 159 5.58 -3.78 8.67
CA GLU A 159 5.77 -3.77 10.13
C GLU A 159 5.39 -2.41 10.71
N GLU A 160 5.85 -1.35 10.06
CA GLU A 160 5.51 0.02 10.46
C GLU A 160 4.15 0.45 9.92
N ARG A 161 3.40 1.16 10.75
CA ARG A 161 2.04 1.59 10.45
C ARG A 161 1.80 3.03 10.91
N ALA A 162 1.18 3.81 10.05
CA ALA A 162 0.63 5.13 10.38
C ALA A 162 -0.88 5.15 10.11
N VAL A 163 -1.63 5.88 10.94
CA VAL A 163 -3.08 6.06 10.75
C VAL A 163 -3.38 7.54 10.65
N LYS A 164 -3.85 7.98 9.49
CA LYS A 164 -4.18 9.39 9.25
C LYS A 164 -5.68 9.56 9.19
N ARG A 165 -6.17 10.52 9.98
CA ARG A 165 -7.60 10.86 10.06
C ARG A 165 -7.85 12.08 9.20
N HIS A 166 -8.73 11.93 8.23
CA HIS A 166 -9.08 12.98 7.28
C HIS A 166 -10.50 13.47 7.46
N GLU A 167 -10.69 14.71 7.04
CA GLU A 167 -11.99 15.32 6.93
C GLU A 167 -12.10 16.09 5.61
N LEU A 168 -13.20 15.90 4.89
CA LEU A 168 -13.48 16.60 3.64
C LEU A 168 -14.81 17.34 3.76
N VAL A 169 -14.82 18.56 3.23
CA VAL A 169 -16.01 19.41 3.14
C VAL A 169 -16.40 19.63 1.67
N ARG A 170 -17.69 19.44 1.39
CA ARG A 170 -18.27 19.68 0.07
C ARG A 170 -18.36 21.18 -0.18
N GLN A 171 -17.78 21.64 -1.28
CA GLN A 171 -17.77 23.07 -1.62
C GLN A 171 -19.13 23.53 -2.19
N PRO A 172 -19.48 24.82 -2.08
CA PRO A 172 -20.72 25.37 -2.64
C PRO A 172 -20.87 25.12 -4.14
N LYS A 173 -19.77 25.22 -4.90
CA LYS A 173 -19.73 25.00 -6.36
C LYS A 173 -19.64 23.51 -6.75
N GLY A 174 -19.73 22.60 -5.78
CA GLY A 174 -19.44 21.17 -5.99
C GLY A 174 -17.96 20.84 -5.76
N GLY A 175 -17.64 19.55 -5.75
CA GLY A 175 -16.33 19.05 -5.36
C GLY A 175 -16.14 18.95 -3.85
N TRP A 176 -15.06 18.27 -3.47
CA TRP A 176 -14.67 18.03 -2.09
C TRP A 176 -13.26 18.56 -1.88
N LEU A 177 -12.99 19.12 -0.70
CA LEU A 177 -11.67 19.58 -0.30
C LEU A 177 -11.40 19.18 1.15
N PHE A 178 -10.15 18.91 1.47
CA PHE A 178 -9.68 18.47 2.77
C PHE A 178 -9.63 19.64 3.75
N THR A 179 -10.18 19.44 4.94
CA THR A 179 -10.04 20.34 6.09
C THR A 179 -9.01 19.84 7.10
N ARG A 180 -8.61 18.57 6.96
CA ARG A 180 -7.65 17.84 7.78
C ARG A 180 -7.10 16.65 7.00
#